data_AF-A0A0L8HA36-F1
#
_entry.id   AF-A0A0L8HA36-F1
#
_cell.length_a   1.000
_cell.length_b   1.000
_cell.length_c   1.000
_cell.angle_alpha   90.00
_cell.angle_beta   90.00
_cell.angle_gamma   90.00
#
_symmetry.space_group_name_H-M   'P 1'
#
loop_
_entity.id
_entity.type
_entity.pdbx_description
1 polymer ?
#
loop_
_entity_poly.entity_id
_entity_poly.type
_entity_poly.pdbx_seq_one_letter_code
_entity_poly.pdbx_strand_id
1 'polypeptide(L)'
;CTDIDECASRNGDCQQICMNVDGSYYCECHRPGFMLSNEDNKTCLDIDECAEGFGCEYDCVNTNGSAYCACAVGFELAPDMKNCTGSTAAGIAAGGNEKLMEN
;
A
#
# COMPACT_ATOMS: atom_id res chain seq x y z
N CYS A 1 -2.44 -28.40 31.93
CA CYS A 1 -1.77 -27.13 31.60
C CYS A 1 -2.87 -26.12 31.34
N THR A 2 -2.75 -24.91 31.85
CA THR A 2 -3.64 -23.80 31.46
C THR A 2 -2.83 -22.90 30.56
N ASP A 3 -3.40 -22.55 29.42
CA ASP A 3 -2.79 -21.67 28.45
C ASP A 3 -2.52 -20.28 29.04
N ILE A 4 -1.44 -19.64 28.61
CA ILE A 4 -1.08 -18.28 29.01
C ILE A 4 -1.39 -17.39 27.82
N ASP A 5 -2.34 -16.47 28.00
CA ASP A 5 -2.66 -15.52 26.93
C ASP A 5 -1.54 -14.48 26.80
N GLU A 6 -0.62 -14.69 25.84
CA GLU A 6 0.45 -13.72 25.59
C GLU A 6 -0.06 -12.42 24.97
N CYS A 7 -1.22 -12.44 24.31
CA CYS A 7 -1.86 -11.27 23.71
C CYS A 7 -2.40 -10.30 24.77
N ALA A 8 -2.74 -10.80 25.96
CA ALA A 8 -3.18 -9.97 27.09
C ALA A 8 -2.11 -8.97 27.55
N SER A 9 -0.83 -9.19 27.22
CA SER A 9 0.27 -8.28 27.52
C SER A 9 0.81 -7.62 26.26
N ARG A 10 0.68 -6.28 26.16
CA ARG A 10 1.21 -5.48 25.04
C ARG A 10 0.84 -6.03 23.65
N ASN A 11 -0.30 -6.72 23.52
CA ASN A 11 -0.71 -7.36 22.26
C ASN A 11 0.33 -8.37 21.74
N GLY A 12 1.03 -9.10 22.62
CA GLY A 12 2.12 -10.01 22.22
C GLY A 12 3.29 -9.31 21.52
N ASP A 13 3.41 -7.98 21.67
CA ASP A 13 4.25 -7.08 20.87
C ASP A 13 3.98 -7.15 19.35
N CYS A 14 2.82 -7.66 18.92
CA CYS A 14 2.36 -7.60 17.54
C CYS A 14 2.02 -6.16 17.17
N GLN A 15 2.44 -5.70 15.98
CA GLN A 15 2.14 -4.35 15.51
C GLN A 15 0.63 -4.11 15.33
N GLN A 16 -0.10 -5.14 14.89
CA GLN A 16 -1.53 -5.04 14.60
C GLN A 16 -2.35 -6.03 15.42
N ILE A 17 -2.52 -7.27 14.96
CA ILE A 17 -3.34 -8.28 15.66
C ILE A 17 -2.42 -9.29 16.35
N CYS A 18 -2.77 -9.65 17.58
CA CYS A 18 -2.26 -10.84 18.25
C CYS A 18 -3.37 -11.90 18.35
N MET A 19 -3.03 -13.13 17.97
CA MET A 19 -3.91 -14.30 18.04
C MET A 19 -3.33 -15.30 19.03
N ASN A 20 -4.01 -15.46 20.17
CA ASN A 20 -3.63 -16.42 21.19
C ASN A 20 -4.15 -17.82 20.82
N VAL A 21 -3.32 -18.85 20.99
CA VAL A 21 -3.66 -20.25 20.73
C VAL A 21 -3.11 -21.15 21.84
N ASP A 22 -3.69 -22.33 22.04
CA ASP A 22 -3.22 -23.21 23.11
C ASP A 22 -1.71 -23.54 22.95
N GLY A 23 -0.89 -23.02 23.86
CA GLY A 23 0.56 -23.22 23.93
C GLY A 23 1.41 -22.23 23.12
N SER A 24 0.84 -21.20 22.50
CA SER A 24 1.58 -20.15 21.77
C SER A 24 0.67 -18.96 21.41
N TYR A 25 1.25 -17.95 20.77
CA TYR A 25 0.51 -16.94 20.03
C TYR A 25 1.17 -16.69 18.68
N TYR A 26 0.49 -15.95 17.81
CA TYR A 26 1.07 -15.46 16.57
C TYR A 26 0.45 -14.11 16.18
N CYS A 27 1.17 -13.34 15.36
CA CYS A 27 0.71 -12.04 14.91
C CYS A 27 0.08 -12.11 13.51
N GLU A 28 -0.91 -11.26 13.27
CA GLU A 28 -1.53 -11.07 11.95
C GLU A 28 -1.63 -9.58 11.61
N CYS A 29 -1.65 -9.26 10.31
CA CYS A 29 -1.89 -7.91 9.81
C CYS A 29 -3.37 -7.76 9.44
N HIS A 30 -4.03 -6.78 10.04
CA HIS A 30 -5.49 -6.59 10.00
C HIS A 30 -6.00 -6.04 8.67
N ARG A 31 -5.17 -5.30 7.92
CA ARG A 31 -5.57 -4.67 6.68
C ARG A 31 -5.00 -5.41 5.46
N PRO A 32 -5.79 -5.61 4.39
CA PRO A 32 -5.22 -5.92 3.09
C PRO A 32 -4.21 -4.81 2.71
N GLY A 33 -3.17 -5.18 1.95
CA GLY A 33 -2.05 -4.29 1.65
C GLY A 33 -0.92 -4.33 2.67
N PHE A 34 -0.95 -5.24 3.65
CA PHE A 34 0.18 -5.49 4.54
C PHE A 34 0.53 -6.98 4.61
N MET A 35 1.80 -7.27 4.76
CA MET A 35 2.33 -8.61 5.02
C MET A 35 3.09 -8.64 6.35
N LEU A 36 3.03 -9.78 7.03
CA LEU A 36 3.81 -9.99 8.24
C LEU A 36 5.29 -10.11 7.87
N SER A 37 6.14 -9.36 8.57
CA SER A 37 7.59 -9.40 8.38
C SER A 37 8.12 -10.78 8.75
N ASN A 38 8.89 -11.37 7.85
CA ASN A 38 9.60 -12.63 8.11
C ASN A 38 10.81 -12.45 9.04
N GLU A 39 11.21 -11.21 9.34
CA GLU A 39 12.35 -10.93 10.22
C GLU A 39 12.00 -11.11 11.71
N ASP A 40 10.81 -10.65 12.12
CA ASP A 40 10.38 -10.66 13.52
C ASP A 40 9.04 -11.37 13.77
N ASN A 41 8.27 -11.69 12.73
CA ASN A 41 6.90 -12.21 12.80
C ASN A 41 5.95 -11.35 13.66
N LYS A 42 6.21 -10.05 13.76
CA LYS A 42 5.45 -9.10 14.59
C LYS A 42 5.10 -7.80 13.87
N THR A 43 5.98 -7.34 12.98
CA THR A 43 5.84 -6.11 12.22
C THR A 43 5.01 -6.35 10.95
N CYS A 44 4.13 -5.42 10.62
CA CYS A 44 3.34 -5.40 9.40
C CYS A 44 3.95 -4.41 8.41
N LEU A 45 4.49 -4.96 7.33
CA LEU A 45 5.10 -4.22 6.23
C LEU A 45 4.07 -3.96 5.15
N ASP A 46 4.10 -2.75 4.59
CA ASP A 46 3.31 -2.39 3.42
C ASP A 46 3.66 -3.31 2.24
N ILE A 47 2.64 -3.77 1.52
CA ILE A 47 2.81 -4.50 0.27
C ILE A 47 2.86 -3.46 -0.84
N ASP A 48 3.95 -3.42 -1.59
CA ASP A 48 4.02 -2.57 -2.79
C ASP A 48 3.20 -3.21 -3.92
N GLU A 49 1.90 -2.88 -4.00
CA GLU A 49 1.05 -3.46 -5.04
C GLU A 49 1.43 -2.97 -6.44
N CYS A 50 2.17 -1.86 -6.57
CA CYS A 50 2.71 -1.41 -7.84
C CYS A 50 3.82 -2.33 -8.35
N ALA A 51 4.67 -2.83 -7.45
CA ALA A 51 5.69 -3.84 -7.78
C ALA A 51 5.08 -5.20 -8.16
N GLU A 52 3.93 -5.55 -7.59
CA GLU A 52 3.18 -6.78 -7.88
C GLU A 52 2.28 -6.67 -9.13
N GLY A 53 2.25 -5.51 -9.79
CA GLY A 53 1.48 -5.30 -11.01
C GLY A 53 0.02 -4.92 -10.75
N PHE A 54 -0.21 -3.82 -10.04
CA PHE A 54 -1.54 -3.30 -9.73
C PHE A 54 -2.45 -3.09 -10.96
N GLY A 55 -1.89 -2.97 -12.18
CA GLY A 55 -2.67 -2.96 -13.43
C GLY A 55 -3.24 -1.60 -13.82
N CYS A 56 -2.52 -0.52 -13.51
CA CYS A 56 -2.87 0.84 -13.95
C CYS A 56 -2.63 1.03 -15.45
N GLU A 57 -3.49 1.82 -16.11
CA GLU A 57 -3.26 2.24 -17.50
C GLU A 57 -2.05 3.17 -17.61
N TYR A 58 -1.84 4.04 -16.61
CA TYR A 58 -0.76 5.02 -16.61
C TYR A 58 0.15 4.86 -15.38
N ASP A 59 0.11 5.79 -14.42
CA ASP A 59 0.97 5.73 -13.23
C ASP A 59 0.32 4.90 -12.12
N CYS A 60 1.14 4.12 -11.40
CA CYS A 60 0.76 3.48 -10.15
C CYS A 60 1.46 4.19 -8.99
N VAL A 61 0.70 4.56 -7.97
CA VAL A 61 1.21 5.19 -6.75
C VAL A 61 0.97 4.25 -5.57
N ASN A 62 2.06 3.70 -5.02
CA ASN A 62 2.01 2.92 -3.80
C ASN A 62 1.85 3.85 -2.58
N THR A 63 1.01 3.46 -1.63
CA THR A 63 0.76 4.17 -0.38
C THR A 63 0.68 3.19 0.77
N ASN A 64 0.89 3.64 2.00
CA ASN A 64 0.88 2.74 3.14
C ASN A 64 -0.52 2.10 3.36
N GLY A 65 -0.63 0.83 2.98
CA GLY A 65 -1.79 -0.04 3.04
C GLY A 65 -2.66 -0.05 1.79
N SER A 66 -2.21 0.53 0.67
CA SER A 66 -2.97 0.55 -0.59
C SER A 66 -2.15 1.09 -1.76
N ALA A 67 -2.61 0.86 -2.98
CA ALA A 67 -2.15 1.59 -4.16
C ALA A 67 -3.33 2.21 -4.92
N TYR A 68 -3.03 3.24 -5.71
CA TYR A 68 -4.01 3.81 -6.65
C TYR A 68 -3.36 4.17 -7.99
N CYS A 69 -4.18 4.23 -9.03
CA CYS A 69 -3.75 4.63 -10.36
C CYS A 69 -3.93 6.13 -10.54
N ALA A 70 -2.95 6.78 -11.19
CA ALA A 70 -3.00 8.19 -11.54
C ALA A 70 -2.92 8.34 -13.06
N CYS A 71 -3.74 9.24 -13.60
CA CYS A 71 -3.80 9.52 -15.03
C CYS A 71 -2.90 10.69 -15.42
N ALA A 72 -2.48 10.69 -16.69
CA ALA A 72 -1.79 11.84 -17.28
C ALA A 72 -2.62 13.13 -17.16
N VAL A 73 -1.94 14.28 -17.18
CA VAL A 73 -2.59 15.60 -17.13
C VAL A 73 -3.64 15.71 -18.24
N GLY A 74 -4.87 16.10 -17.87
CA GLY A 74 -6.01 16.24 -18.79
C GLY A 74 -6.88 14.98 -18.94
N PHE A 75 -6.56 13.92 -18.20
CA PHE A 75 -7.34 12.69 -18.13
C PHE A 75 -7.84 12.47 -16.70
N GLU A 76 -9.01 11.83 -16.57
CA GLU A 76 -9.64 11.49 -15.31
C GLU A 76 -9.65 9.97 -15.12
N LEU A 77 -9.43 9.54 -13.88
CA LEU A 77 -9.49 8.13 -13.53
C LEU A 77 -10.92 7.60 -13.70
N ALA A 78 -11.06 6.52 -14.46
CA ALA A 78 -12.33 5.88 -14.72
C ALA A 78 -12.90 5.22 -13.45
N PRO A 79 -14.20 4.90 -13.39
CA PRO A 79 -14.82 4.25 -12.23
C PRO A 79 -14.26 2.88 -11.87
N ASP A 80 -13.52 2.22 -12.78
CA ASP A 80 -12.81 0.98 -12.50
C ASP A 80 -11.51 1.18 -11.72
N MET A 81 -11.11 2.44 -11.48
CA MET A 81 -9.90 2.85 -10.76
C MET A 81 -8.59 2.39 -11.40
N LYS A 82 -8.63 1.96 -12.67
CA LYS A 82 -7.46 1.44 -13.42
C LYS A 82 -7.23 2.19 -14.73
N ASN A 83 -8.29 2.48 -15.47
CA ASN A 83 -8.22 3.12 -16.78
C ASN A 83 -8.44 4.64 -16.69
N CYS A 84 -8.06 5.35 -17.73
CA CYS A 84 -8.10 6.79 -17.85
C CYS A 84 -9.06 7.19 -18.96
N THR A 85 -9.97 8.11 -18.66
CA THR A 85 -10.92 8.65 -19.65
C THR A 85 -10.64 10.13 -19.88
N GLY A 86 -10.76 10.58 -21.13
CA GLY A 86 -10.41 11.94 -21.50
C GLY A 86 -11.52 12.95 -21.16
N SER A 87 -11.12 14.09 -20.59
CA SER A 87 -11.85 15.36 -20.68
C SER A 87 -11.06 16.27 -21.62
N THR A 88 -11.33 16.22 -22.92
CA THR A 88 -10.58 17.03 -23.89
C THR A 88 -10.98 18.51 -23.85
N ALA A 89 -9.97 19.36 -24.01
CA ALA A 89 -10.01 20.79 -24.40
C ALA A 89 -9.91 21.90 -23.33
N ALA A 90 -9.28 21.67 -22.18
CA ALA A 90 -8.76 22.77 -21.34
C ALA A 90 -7.41 22.41 -20.69
N GLY A 91 -6.36 22.30 -21.51
CA GLY A 91 -5.00 22.04 -21.05
C GLY A 91 -3.93 22.25 -22.11
N ILE A 92 -4.08 23.24 -23.00
CA ILE A 92 -2.93 23.71 -23.79
C ILE A 92 -2.30 24.90 -23.08
N ALA A 93 -1.13 24.70 -22.48
CA ALA A 93 -0.02 25.63 -22.61
C ALA A 93 1.29 24.87 -22.46
N ALA A 94 2.11 24.98 -23.50
CA ALA A 94 3.45 24.43 -23.59
C ALA A 94 4.36 24.89 -22.43
N GLY A 95 5.19 23.95 -21.96
CA GLY A 95 6.42 24.23 -21.23
C GLY A 95 7.49 23.25 -21.69
N GLY A 96 8.15 23.54 -22.81
CA GLY A 96 9.36 22.83 -23.19
C GLY A 96 10.52 23.21 -22.28
N ASN A 97 11.30 22.20 -21.88
CA ASN A 97 12.65 22.24 -21.31
C ASN A 97 12.94 23.20 -20.12
N GLU A 98 13.17 22.60 -18.95
CA GLU A 98 14.30 22.98 -18.09
C GLU A 98 15.19 21.76 -17.83
N LYS A 99 16.09 21.49 -18.78
CA LYS A 99 17.43 21.06 -18.41
C LYS A 99 18.15 22.31 -17.91
N LEU A 100 18.18 22.51 -16.60
CA LEU A 100 19.19 23.34 -15.95
C LEU A 100 19.95 22.41 -14.99
N MET A 101 21.17 22.08 -15.39
CA MET A 101 22.22 21.79 -14.42
C MET A 101 22.50 23.08 -13.66
N GLU A 102 22.66 22.97 -12.34
CA GLU A 102 23.46 23.81 -11.40
C GLU A 102 22.92 23.44 -10.00
N ASN A 103 23.67 22.80 -9.09
CA ASN A 103 25.10 22.84 -8.78
C ASN A 103 25.55 21.46 -8.25
#